data_AF-A0A2S7WXD1-F1
#
_entry.id   AF-A0A2S7WXD1-F1
#
_cell.length_a   1.000
_cell.length_b   1.000
_cell.length_c   1.000
_cell.angle_alpha   90.00
_cell.angle_beta   90.00
_cell.angle_gamma   90.00
#
_symmetry.space_group_name_H-M   'P 1'
#
loop_
_entity.id
_entity.type
_entity.pdbx_description
1 polymer ?
#
loop_
_entity_poly.entity_id
_entity_poly.type
_entity_poly.pdbx_seq_one_letter_code
_entity_poly.pdbx_strand_id
1 'polypeptide(L)'
;MEKTTVDHKDNRFELLKELLLADDRKDFNILRDEYLEREKFKVKVAPVVDEKIEDLKENFPKYFGKTITETIKIQIRDSQDEVVEALYPIMGKLVKKFIIAEITKLTESINQTINDKFSISQIIKRLFKGKRTDADDVLQEVFEPIIEEVFVINKDSGLLAGNYSRGNIADKDMVSGMLTAIKSFAKDSFSKDGQDIEDIKFENFQLSIQNFKTIYIAIATSGVISSDFEEELLDNINNLAEIILRDRSYLTDEEKLNSIIQKTLIKTE
;
A
#
# COMPACT_ATOMS: atom_id res chain seq x y z
N MET A 1 -105.34 -28.21 -23.17
CA MET A 1 -105.04 -28.48 -21.75
C MET A 1 -103.69 -29.19 -21.74
N GLU A 2 -102.64 -28.45 -21.39
CA GLU A 2 -102.02 -28.50 -20.05
C GLU A 2 -101.25 -29.84 -19.86
N LYS A 3 -99.95 -29.88 -19.60
CA LYS A 3 -99.16 -29.06 -18.69
C LYS A 3 -97.69 -29.00 -19.13
N THR A 4 -97.16 -27.79 -19.19
CA THR A 4 -95.73 -27.51 -19.08
C THR A 4 -95.30 -27.96 -17.69
N THR A 5 -94.58 -29.08 -17.58
CA THR A 5 -93.92 -29.47 -16.33
C THR A 5 -92.71 -28.57 -16.14
N VAL A 6 -92.93 -27.42 -15.51
CA VAL A 6 -91.86 -26.51 -15.08
C VAL A 6 -91.05 -27.21 -14.00
N ASP A 7 -89.76 -27.34 -14.25
CA ASP A 7 -88.77 -27.96 -13.36
C ASP A 7 -88.62 -27.14 -12.05
N HIS A 8 -89.36 -27.56 -11.03
CA HIS A 8 -89.40 -26.92 -9.71
C HIS A 8 -88.35 -27.46 -8.71
N LYS A 9 -87.49 -28.41 -9.12
CA LYS A 9 -86.45 -28.97 -8.23
C LYS A 9 -85.13 -28.21 -8.38
N ASP A 10 -84.73 -27.89 -9.61
CA ASP A 10 -83.50 -27.13 -9.87
C ASP A 10 -83.53 -25.73 -9.26
N ASN A 11 -84.66 -25.03 -9.34
CA ASN A 11 -84.80 -23.70 -8.74
C ASN A 11 -84.70 -23.67 -7.21
N ARG A 12 -85.06 -24.77 -6.51
CA ARG A 12 -84.96 -24.82 -5.04
C ARG A 12 -83.54 -25.14 -4.57
N PHE A 13 -82.79 -25.90 -5.37
CA PHE A 13 -81.40 -26.19 -5.08
C PHE A 13 -80.51 -24.98 -5.35
N GLU A 14 -80.75 -24.25 -6.44
CA GLU A 14 -80.07 -22.97 -6.70
C GLU A 14 -80.42 -21.91 -5.64
N LEU A 15 -81.68 -21.82 -5.21
CA LEU A 15 -82.06 -20.92 -4.10
C LEU A 15 -81.38 -21.29 -2.77
N LEU A 16 -81.29 -22.58 -2.45
CA LEU A 16 -80.60 -23.04 -1.24
C LEU A 16 -79.09 -22.79 -1.29
N LYS A 17 -78.47 -22.98 -2.45
CA LYS A 17 -77.07 -22.69 -2.71
C LYS A 17 -76.78 -21.18 -2.62
N GLU A 18 -77.69 -20.35 -3.11
CA GLU A 18 -77.60 -18.90 -3.01
C GLU A 18 -77.71 -18.43 -1.55
N LEU A 19 -78.64 -19.01 -0.78
CA LEU A 19 -78.81 -18.71 0.64
C LEU A 19 -77.64 -19.20 1.51
N LEU A 20 -77.11 -20.40 1.26
CA LEU A 20 -75.99 -20.96 2.01
C LEU A 20 -74.66 -20.24 1.73
N LEU A 21 -74.47 -19.72 0.52
CA LEU A 21 -73.22 -19.06 0.10
C LEU A 21 -73.30 -17.53 0.17
N ALA A 22 -74.39 -16.96 0.69
CA ALA A 22 -74.59 -15.51 0.75
C ALA A 22 -73.54 -14.82 1.63
N ASP A 23 -73.26 -15.39 2.81
CA ASP A 23 -72.28 -14.85 3.75
C ASP A 23 -70.84 -15.00 3.21
N ASP A 24 -70.48 -16.17 2.67
CA ASP A 24 -69.17 -16.40 2.04
C ASP A 24 -68.88 -15.43 0.89
N ARG A 25 -69.89 -15.13 0.07
CA ARG A 25 -69.76 -14.14 -1.02
C ARG A 25 -69.58 -12.73 -0.49
N LYS A 26 -70.26 -12.39 0.61
CA LYS A 26 -70.13 -11.07 1.25
C LYS A 26 -68.72 -10.89 1.82
N ASP A 27 -68.20 -11.88 2.53
CA ASP A 27 -66.85 -11.85 3.10
C ASP A 27 -65.77 -11.80 2.01
N PHE A 28 -65.94 -12.58 0.93
CA PHE A 28 -65.04 -12.54 -0.21
C PHE A 28 -65.03 -11.18 -0.91
N ASN A 29 -66.19 -10.52 -1.04
CA ASN A 29 -66.28 -9.19 -1.63
C ASN A 29 -65.60 -8.14 -0.75
N ILE A 30 -65.79 -8.19 0.58
CA ILE A 30 -65.10 -7.30 1.52
C ILE A 30 -63.57 -7.46 1.38
N LEU A 31 -63.07 -8.69 1.41
CA LEU A 31 -61.64 -8.96 1.29
C LEU A 31 -61.07 -8.53 -0.07
N ARG A 32 -61.85 -8.72 -1.14
CA ARG A 32 -61.49 -8.26 -2.49
C ARG A 32 -61.42 -6.73 -2.54
N ASP A 33 -62.39 -6.04 -1.95
CA ASP A 33 -62.43 -4.58 -1.92
C ASP A 33 -61.26 -4.03 -1.09
N GLU A 34 -60.97 -4.58 0.09
CA GLU A 34 -59.78 -4.23 0.89
C GLU A 34 -58.46 -4.46 0.13
N TYR A 35 -58.34 -5.59 -0.58
CA TYR A 35 -57.16 -5.89 -1.39
C TYR A 35 -57.00 -4.89 -2.56
N LEU A 36 -58.09 -4.60 -3.28
CA LEU A 36 -58.09 -3.64 -4.37
C LEU A 36 -57.78 -2.22 -3.88
N GLU A 37 -58.28 -1.83 -2.72
CA GLU A 37 -57.94 -0.55 -2.09
C GLU A 37 -56.46 -0.49 -1.69
N ARG A 38 -55.91 -1.57 -1.13
CA ARG A 38 -54.49 -1.68 -0.79
C ARG A 38 -53.60 -1.57 -2.03
N GLU A 39 -53.93 -2.25 -3.13
CA GLU A 39 -53.16 -2.15 -4.37
C GLU A 39 -53.26 -0.76 -5.01
N LYS A 40 -54.46 -0.15 -5.01
CA LYS A 40 -54.63 1.24 -5.45
C LYS A 40 -53.83 2.22 -4.59
N PHE A 41 -53.75 2.00 -3.28
CA PHE A 41 -52.97 2.82 -2.36
C PHE A 41 -51.46 2.67 -2.63
N LYS A 42 -50.96 1.44 -2.82
CA LYS A 42 -49.55 1.20 -3.19
C LYS A 42 -49.15 1.93 -4.46
N VAL A 43 -49.96 1.86 -5.52
CA VAL A 43 -49.67 2.55 -6.79
C VAL A 43 -49.57 4.06 -6.62
N LYS A 44 -50.36 4.65 -5.73
CA LYS A 44 -50.32 6.10 -5.43
C LYS A 44 -49.14 6.49 -4.54
N VAL A 45 -48.74 5.62 -3.61
CA VAL A 45 -47.71 5.91 -2.61
C VAL A 45 -46.30 5.58 -3.10
N ALA A 46 -46.15 4.55 -3.94
CA ALA A 46 -44.87 4.15 -4.52
C ALA A 46 -44.06 5.34 -5.10
N PRO A 47 -44.60 6.20 -5.99
CA PRO A 47 -43.81 7.30 -6.54
C PRO A 47 -43.34 8.30 -5.48
N VAL A 48 -44.13 8.53 -4.43
CA VAL A 48 -43.76 9.45 -3.33
C VAL A 48 -42.68 8.84 -2.44
N VAL A 49 -42.73 7.52 -2.22
CA VAL A 49 -41.69 6.79 -1.49
C VAL A 49 -40.40 6.76 -2.31
N ASP A 50 -40.49 6.52 -3.61
CA ASP A 50 -39.33 6.51 -4.51
C ASP A 50 -38.68 7.89 -4.57
N GLU A 51 -39.46 8.97 -4.71
CA GLU A 51 -38.97 10.35 -4.64
C GLU A 51 -38.28 10.61 -3.30
N LYS A 52 -38.85 10.13 -2.19
CA LYS A 52 -38.25 10.32 -0.87
C LYS A 52 -36.96 9.52 -0.68
N ILE A 53 -36.88 8.31 -1.24
CA ILE A 53 -35.67 7.49 -1.26
C ILE A 53 -34.58 8.19 -2.07
N GLU A 54 -34.93 8.79 -3.21
CA GLU A 54 -33.96 9.48 -4.06
C GLU A 54 -33.45 10.76 -3.37
N ASP A 55 -34.32 11.54 -2.76
CA ASP A 55 -33.94 12.67 -1.91
C ASP A 55 -33.02 12.24 -0.75
N LEU A 56 -33.32 11.10 -0.09
CA LEU A 56 -32.46 10.57 0.96
C LEU A 56 -31.07 10.17 0.45
N LYS A 57 -30.94 9.63 -0.76
CA LYS A 57 -29.64 9.29 -1.36
C LYS A 57 -28.86 10.54 -1.72
N GLU A 58 -29.49 11.50 -2.40
CA GLU A 58 -28.84 12.74 -2.85
C GLU A 58 -28.42 13.63 -1.67
N ASN A 59 -29.27 13.71 -0.65
CA ASN A 59 -29.06 14.55 0.53
C ASN A 59 -28.58 13.77 1.77
N PHE A 60 -28.10 12.53 1.60
CA PHE A 60 -27.67 11.66 2.71
C PHE A 60 -26.67 12.34 3.65
N PRO A 61 -25.59 12.99 3.16
CA PRO A 61 -24.62 13.65 4.05
C PRO A 61 -25.22 14.82 4.82
N LYS A 62 -26.20 15.52 4.23
CA LYS A 62 -26.89 16.64 4.87
C LYS A 62 -27.81 16.18 6.00
N TYR A 63 -28.55 15.09 5.78
CA TYR A 63 -29.50 14.57 6.75
C TYR A 63 -28.84 13.78 7.88
N PHE A 64 -27.85 12.96 7.55
CA PHE A 64 -27.25 12.01 8.51
C PHE A 64 -25.79 12.31 8.86
N GLY A 65 -25.14 13.30 8.22
CA GLY A 65 -23.71 13.54 8.41
C GLY A 65 -23.29 13.76 9.86
N LYS A 66 -24.09 14.50 10.64
CA LYS A 66 -23.84 14.68 12.08
C LYS A 66 -23.95 13.35 12.84
N THR A 67 -25.04 12.62 12.64
CA THR A 67 -25.26 11.32 13.28
C THR A 67 -24.15 10.33 12.91
N ILE A 68 -23.77 10.23 11.64
CA ILE A 68 -22.68 9.37 11.18
C ILE A 68 -21.37 9.77 11.83
N THR A 69 -21.06 11.07 11.89
CA THR A 69 -19.82 11.55 12.52
C THR A 69 -19.78 11.21 14.00
N GLU A 70 -20.90 11.37 14.72
CA GLU A 70 -21.03 10.97 16.13
C GLU A 70 -20.90 9.46 16.30
N THR A 71 -21.56 8.67 15.46
CA THR A 71 -21.44 7.21 15.46
C THR A 71 -20.01 6.77 15.19
N ILE A 72 -19.31 7.35 14.21
CA ILE A 72 -17.90 7.04 13.93
C ILE A 72 -17.02 7.39 15.13
N LYS A 73 -17.21 8.54 15.78
CA LYS A 73 -16.45 8.92 16.99
C LYS A 73 -16.65 7.92 18.13
N ILE A 74 -17.89 7.48 18.33
CA ILE A 74 -18.22 6.46 19.33
C ILE A 74 -17.57 5.13 18.96
N GLN A 75 -17.69 4.68 17.71
CA GLN A 75 -17.08 3.44 17.24
C GLN A 75 -15.55 3.47 17.34
N ILE A 76 -14.88 4.58 17.04
CA ILE A 76 -13.42 4.70 17.24
C ILE A 76 -13.06 4.58 18.73
N ARG A 77 -13.87 5.16 19.62
CA ARG A 77 -13.63 5.11 21.07
C ARG A 77 -13.92 3.72 21.64
N ASP A 78 -14.95 3.05 21.13
CA ASP A 78 -15.44 1.79 21.68
C ASP A 78 -14.71 0.58 21.04
N SER A 79 -14.22 0.71 19.79
CA SER A 79 -13.42 -0.28 19.04
C SER A 79 -11.95 0.17 18.90
N GLN A 80 -11.36 0.71 19.97
CA GLN A 80 -9.98 1.19 19.95
C GLN A 80 -9.00 0.12 19.47
N ASP A 81 -9.16 -1.13 19.90
CA ASP A 81 -8.23 -2.20 19.56
C ASP A 81 -8.23 -2.51 18.06
N GLU A 82 -9.41 -2.59 17.42
CA GLU A 82 -9.53 -2.82 15.97
C GLU A 82 -8.97 -1.66 15.16
N VAL A 83 -9.23 -0.42 15.60
CA VAL A 83 -8.67 0.78 14.97
C VAL A 83 -7.15 0.81 15.13
N VAL A 84 -6.64 0.46 16.31
CA VAL A 84 -5.20 0.36 16.58
C VAL A 84 -4.58 -0.72 15.71
N GLU A 85 -5.17 -1.91 15.61
CA GLU A 85 -4.67 -3.01 14.79
C GLU A 85 -4.59 -2.61 13.30
N ALA A 86 -5.61 -1.93 12.78
CA ALA A 86 -5.63 -1.43 11.41
C ALA A 86 -4.56 -0.33 11.17
N LEU A 87 -4.33 0.53 12.16
CA LEU A 87 -3.38 1.65 12.04
C LEU A 87 -1.94 1.26 12.40
N TYR A 88 -1.73 0.20 13.17
CA TYR A 88 -0.42 -0.17 13.70
C TYR A 88 0.66 -0.33 12.61
N PRO A 89 0.41 -1.00 11.46
CA PRO A 89 1.41 -1.09 10.40
C PRO A 89 1.77 0.27 9.79
N ILE A 90 0.81 1.18 9.69
CA ILE A 90 1.01 2.53 9.14
C ILE A 90 1.81 3.37 10.14
N MET A 91 1.41 3.33 11.42
CA MET A 91 2.09 4.03 12.51
C MET A 91 3.52 3.53 12.69
N GLY A 92 3.75 2.21 12.62
CA GLY A 92 5.08 1.62 12.69
C GLY A 92 6.00 2.11 11.57
N LYS A 93 5.51 2.17 10.32
CA LYS A 93 6.26 2.74 9.19
C LYS A 93 6.61 4.22 9.42
N LEU A 94 5.65 5.01 9.90
CA LEU A 94 5.85 6.43 10.20
C LEU A 94 6.87 6.63 11.32
N VAL A 95 6.73 5.91 12.43
CA VAL A 95 7.66 5.98 13.57
C VAL A 95 9.08 5.60 13.12
N LYS A 96 9.23 4.51 12.34
CA LYS A 96 10.52 4.11 11.75
C LYS A 96 11.14 5.24 10.94
N LYS A 97 10.36 5.89 10.06
CA LYS A 97 10.82 7.02 9.24
C LYS A 97 11.29 8.20 10.08
N PHE A 98 10.53 8.60 11.10
CA PHE A 98 10.90 9.70 12.00
C PHE A 98 12.19 9.41 12.76
N ILE A 99 12.32 8.19 13.28
CA ILE A 99 13.51 7.75 14.02
C ILE A 99 14.76 7.79 13.13
N ILE A 100 14.70 7.22 11.92
CA ILE A 100 15.82 7.23 10.97
C ILE A 100 16.23 8.67 10.64
N ALA A 101 15.26 9.53 10.33
CA ALA A 101 15.51 10.92 9.97
C ALA A 101 16.20 11.70 11.11
N GLU A 102 15.75 11.52 12.35
CA GLU A 102 16.29 12.28 13.48
C GLU A 102 17.70 11.81 13.87
N ILE A 103 17.98 10.51 13.79
CA ILE A 103 19.32 9.99 14.05
C ILE A 103 20.29 10.35 12.94
N THR A 104 19.83 10.39 11.68
CA THR A 104 20.66 10.85 10.56
C THR A 104 21.15 12.28 10.80
N LYS A 105 20.25 13.19 11.19
CA LYS A 105 20.62 14.58 11.56
C LYS A 105 21.58 14.64 12.74
N LEU A 106 21.35 13.81 13.77
CA LEU A 106 22.23 13.74 14.93
C LEU A 106 23.64 13.31 14.52
N THR A 107 23.73 12.29 13.65
CA THR A 107 25.00 11.76 13.14
C THR A 107 25.75 12.81 12.34
N GLU A 108 25.07 13.50 11.42
CA GLU A 108 25.65 14.58 10.63
C GLU A 108 26.15 15.74 11.51
N SER A 109 25.39 16.12 12.55
CA SER A 109 25.77 17.17 13.50
C SER A 109 26.99 16.81 14.35
N ILE A 110 27.13 15.53 14.71
CA ILE A 110 28.27 15.05 15.48
C ILE A 110 29.52 14.93 14.60
N ASN A 111 29.39 14.46 13.35
CA ASN A 111 30.50 14.39 12.41
C ASN A 111 31.12 15.77 12.13
N GLN A 112 30.32 16.84 12.17
CA GLN A 112 30.83 18.22 12.07
C GLN A 112 31.56 18.71 13.34
N THR A 113 31.35 18.07 14.49
CA THR A 113 31.81 18.55 15.81
C THR A 113 32.87 17.65 16.46
N ILE A 114 33.04 16.39 16.02
CA ILE A 114 33.86 15.38 16.71
C ILE A 114 34.65 14.54 15.71
N ASN A 115 35.90 14.92 15.43
CA ASN A 115 36.91 13.96 14.92
C ASN A 115 37.61 13.29 16.12
N ASP A 116 37.58 11.97 16.21
CA ASP A 116 38.54 11.14 17.00
C ASP A 116 38.24 10.72 18.45
N LYS A 117 37.19 11.18 19.16
CA LYS A 117 37.02 10.79 20.60
C LYS A 117 35.78 10.02 21.01
N PHE A 118 34.74 9.97 20.19
CA PHE A 118 33.55 9.17 20.51
C PHE A 118 32.94 8.62 19.24
N SER A 119 33.33 7.41 18.85
CA SER A 119 32.58 6.65 17.85
C SER A 119 31.16 6.42 18.42
N ILE A 120 30.16 7.10 17.84
CA ILE A 120 28.75 6.99 18.26
C ILE A 120 28.28 5.54 18.16
N SER A 121 28.83 4.76 17.22
CA SER A 121 28.66 3.31 17.16
C SER A 121 28.94 2.65 18.51
N GLN A 122 29.95 3.10 19.26
CA GLN A 122 30.23 2.60 20.61
C GLN A 122 29.24 3.10 21.67
N ILE A 123 28.68 4.30 21.54
CA ILE A 123 27.66 4.85 22.46
C ILE A 123 26.34 4.09 22.29
N ILE A 124 25.90 3.94 21.04
CA ILE A 124 24.79 3.08 20.61
C ILE A 124 25.04 1.68 21.18
N LYS A 125 26.15 1.02 20.83
CA LYS A 125 26.49 -0.33 21.31
C LYS A 125 26.55 -0.47 22.84
N ARG A 126 26.81 0.61 23.59
CA ARG A 126 26.76 0.64 25.06
C ARG A 126 25.34 0.81 25.60
N LEU A 127 24.51 1.65 24.99
CA LEU A 127 23.09 1.79 25.33
C LEU A 127 22.34 0.47 25.08
N PHE A 128 22.66 -0.25 24.00
CA PHE A 128 22.05 -1.55 23.64
C PHE A 128 22.67 -2.77 24.34
N LYS A 129 23.69 -2.60 25.20
CA LYS A 129 24.29 -3.71 26.00
C LYS A 129 23.63 -3.89 27.38
N GLY A 130 22.75 -2.98 27.79
CA GLY A 130 22.01 -3.07 29.05
C GLY A 130 20.70 -3.82 28.88
N LYS A 131 20.65 -5.10 29.30
CA LYS A 131 19.47 -6.00 29.28
C LYS A 131 18.74 -6.08 27.93
N ARG A 132 19.12 -7.08 27.12
CA ARG A 132 18.42 -7.48 25.90
C ARG A 132 16.93 -7.72 26.18
N THR A 133 16.10 -6.87 25.61
CA THR A 133 14.66 -7.07 25.45
C THR A 133 14.33 -7.25 23.97
N ASP A 134 13.22 -7.88 23.62
CA ASP A 134 12.81 -8.07 22.20
C ASP A 134 12.67 -6.72 21.44
N ALA A 135 12.44 -5.62 22.17
CA ALA A 135 12.44 -4.27 21.61
C ALA A 135 13.84 -3.80 21.17
N ASP A 136 14.92 -4.27 21.80
CA ASP A 136 16.30 -3.92 21.43
C ASP A 136 16.74 -4.58 20.12
N ASP A 137 16.27 -5.80 19.83
CA ASP A 137 16.58 -6.52 18.60
C ASP A 137 15.85 -5.89 17.39
N VAL A 138 14.58 -5.51 17.56
CA VAL A 138 13.83 -4.75 16.53
C VAL A 138 14.45 -3.37 16.27
N LEU A 139 14.98 -2.73 17.31
CA LEU A 139 15.67 -1.45 17.16
C LEU A 139 17.04 -1.59 16.47
N GLN A 140 17.80 -2.67 16.72
CA GLN A 140 19.07 -2.93 16.02
C GLN A 140 18.87 -3.05 14.50
N GLU A 141 17.85 -3.78 14.05
CA GLU A 141 17.53 -3.91 12.61
C GLU A 141 17.12 -2.59 11.95
N VAL A 142 16.68 -1.59 12.73
CA VAL A 142 16.26 -0.29 12.20
C VAL A 142 17.44 0.67 11.99
N PHE A 143 18.54 0.50 12.73
CA PHE A 143 19.65 1.46 12.74
C PHE A 143 20.83 1.08 11.85
N GLU A 144 21.13 -0.21 11.70
CA GLU A 144 22.28 -0.63 10.92
C GLU A 144 22.09 -0.25 9.43
N PRO A 145 23.06 0.43 8.80
CA PRO A 145 23.01 0.66 7.36
C PRO A 145 23.19 -0.66 6.64
N ILE A 146 22.24 -0.99 5.75
CA ILE A 146 22.25 -2.27 5.03
C ILE A 146 22.18 -1.99 3.54
N ILE A 147 23.03 -2.68 2.78
CA ILE A 147 22.94 -2.74 1.31
C ILE A 147 21.86 -3.75 0.95
N GLU A 148 20.77 -3.25 0.37
CA GLU A 148 19.62 -4.06 -0.03
C GLU A 148 19.80 -4.53 -1.47
N GLU A 149 20.25 -3.64 -2.35
CA GLU A 149 20.40 -3.91 -3.77
C GLU A 149 21.67 -3.27 -4.34
N VAL A 150 22.30 -3.94 -5.30
CA VAL A 150 23.39 -3.39 -6.13
C VAL A 150 23.10 -3.73 -7.58
N PHE A 151 23.24 -2.75 -8.46
CA PHE A 151 23.13 -2.93 -9.91
C PHE A 151 24.37 -2.35 -10.59
N VAL A 152 25.03 -3.15 -11.41
CA VAL A 152 26.07 -2.70 -12.34
C VAL A 152 25.45 -2.61 -13.71
N ILE A 153 25.34 -1.40 -14.25
CA ILE A 153 24.59 -1.14 -15.48
C ILE A 153 25.53 -0.52 -16.52
N ASN A 154 25.42 -0.99 -17.76
CA ASN A 154 26.16 -0.41 -18.87
C ASN A 154 25.64 1.01 -19.17
N LYS A 155 26.54 1.99 -19.19
CA LYS A 155 26.18 3.41 -19.27
C LYS A 155 25.50 3.79 -20.59
N ASP A 156 25.89 3.15 -21.69
CA ASP A 156 25.44 3.52 -23.04
C ASP A 156 24.13 2.82 -23.42
N SER A 157 24.00 1.55 -23.04
CA SER A 157 22.83 0.72 -23.40
C SER A 157 21.74 0.69 -22.32
N GLY A 158 22.08 1.02 -21.07
CA GLY A 158 21.17 0.85 -19.93
C GLY A 158 20.93 -0.60 -19.52
N LEU A 159 21.65 -1.56 -20.13
CA LEU A 159 21.52 -2.98 -19.84
C LEU A 159 22.20 -3.34 -18.51
N LEU A 160 21.52 -4.16 -17.71
CA LEU A 160 22.08 -4.75 -16.51
C LEU A 160 23.22 -5.72 -16.87
N ALA A 161 24.38 -5.55 -16.24
CA ALA A 161 25.53 -6.44 -16.41
C ALA A 161 25.67 -7.42 -15.22
N GLY A 162 25.29 -6.99 -14.03
CA GLY A 162 25.31 -7.81 -12.82
C GLY A 162 24.63 -7.12 -11.66
N ASN A 163 24.27 -7.89 -10.65
CA ASN A 163 23.51 -7.39 -9.52
C ASN A 163 23.79 -8.18 -8.22
N TYR A 164 23.42 -7.56 -7.11
CA TYR A 164 23.20 -8.25 -5.83
C TYR A 164 21.84 -7.84 -5.30
N SER A 165 21.14 -8.78 -4.64
CA SER A 165 19.90 -8.53 -3.92
C SER A 165 19.91 -9.30 -2.62
N ARG A 166 19.59 -8.60 -1.52
CA ARG A 166 19.40 -9.22 -0.21
C ARG A 166 18.05 -9.96 -0.12
N GLY A 167 17.10 -9.61 -0.98
CA GLY A 167 15.76 -10.19 -1.02
C GLY A 167 15.38 -10.68 -2.42
N ASN A 168 14.08 -10.67 -2.72
CA ASN A 168 13.56 -10.92 -4.07
C ASN A 168 13.07 -9.61 -4.67
N ILE A 169 13.78 -9.09 -5.68
CA ILE A 169 13.23 -8.08 -6.59
C ILE A 169 12.43 -8.80 -7.67
N ALA A 170 11.29 -8.20 -8.05
CA ALA A 170 10.43 -8.74 -9.10
C ALA A 170 11.14 -8.88 -10.45
N ASP A 171 11.77 -7.80 -10.96
CA ASP A 171 12.42 -7.79 -12.28
C ASP A 171 13.59 -6.79 -12.30
N LYS A 172 14.81 -7.33 -12.36
CA LYS A 172 16.06 -6.55 -12.28
C LYS A 172 16.34 -5.78 -13.57
N ASP A 173 15.97 -6.34 -14.73
CA ASP A 173 16.14 -5.70 -16.03
C ASP A 173 15.21 -4.49 -16.14
N MET A 174 13.98 -4.63 -15.66
CA MET A 174 13.05 -3.50 -15.57
C MET A 174 13.59 -2.38 -14.67
N VAL A 175 14.18 -2.71 -13.52
CA VAL A 175 14.81 -1.72 -12.63
C VAL A 175 15.97 -1.01 -13.33
N SER A 176 16.81 -1.74 -14.07
CA SER A 176 17.91 -1.12 -14.83
C SER A 176 17.43 -0.13 -15.89
N GLY A 177 16.34 -0.46 -16.59
CA GLY A 177 15.67 0.42 -17.55
C GLY A 177 15.08 1.66 -16.88
N MET A 178 14.42 1.50 -15.73
CA MET A 178 13.89 2.61 -14.93
C MET A 178 15.00 3.57 -14.49
N LEU A 179 16.11 3.04 -13.95
CA LEU A 179 17.25 3.85 -13.50
C LEU A 179 17.88 4.62 -14.65
N THR A 180 18.05 3.97 -15.81
CA THR A 180 18.58 4.61 -17.02
C THR A 180 17.66 5.74 -17.49
N ALA A 181 16.34 5.50 -17.47
CA ALA A 181 15.34 6.49 -17.86
C ALA A 181 15.35 7.70 -16.91
N ILE A 182 15.30 7.48 -15.59
CA ILE A 182 15.35 8.55 -14.59
C ILE A 182 16.59 9.43 -14.77
N LYS A 183 17.76 8.79 -14.94
CA LYS A 183 19.02 9.49 -15.18
C LYS A 183 18.98 10.33 -16.46
N SER A 184 18.48 9.75 -17.55
CA SER A 184 18.36 10.46 -18.84
C SER A 184 17.42 11.66 -18.73
N PHE A 185 16.26 11.48 -18.09
CA PHE A 185 15.30 12.56 -17.85
C PHE A 185 15.88 13.69 -17.01
N ALA A 186 16.60 13.40 -15.93
CA ALA A 186 17.21 14.46 -15.12
C ALA A 186 18.30 15.22 -15.89
N LYS A 187 19.15 14.50 -16.63
CA LYS A 187 20.18 15.12 -17.47
C LYS A 187 19.56 16.08 -18.49
N ASP A 188 18.50 15.66 -19.16
CA ASP A 188 17.80 16.47 -20.15
C ASP A 188 17.07 17.65 -19.51
N SER A 189 16.44 17.44 -18.35
CA SER A 189 15.62 18.46 -17.67
C SER A 189 16.45 19.57 -17.03
N PHE A 190 17.62 19.24 -16.48
CA PHE A 190 18.43 20.20 -15.71
C PHE A 190 19.57 20.83 -16.52
N SER A 191 19.78 20.39 -17.78
CA SER A 191 20.51 21.13 -18.85
C SER A 191 21.81 21.81 -18.41
N LYS A 192 22.57 21.19 -17.51
CA LYS A 192 23.90 21.63 -17.10
C LYS A 192 24.88 20.50 -17.36
N ASP A 193 25.77 20.71 -18.32
CA ASP A 193 26.81 19.76 -18.66
C ASP A 193 27.58 19.33 -17.40
N GLY A 194 27.58 18.01 -17.13
CA GLY A 194 28.35 17.42 -16.04
C GLY A 194 27.62 17.21 -14.71
N GLN A 195 26.31 17.44 -14.61
CA GLN A 195 25.53 17.06 -13.43
C GLN A 195 24.76 15.77 -13.70
N ASP A 196 25.25 14.65 -13.14
CA ASP A 196 24.52 13.38 -13.10
C ASP A 196 23.68 13.30 -11.81
N ILE A 197 22.62 12.48 -11.81
CA ILE A 197 21.95 12.13 -10.55
C ILE A 197 22.91 11.28 -9.72
N GLU A 198 23.15 11.70 -8.49
CA GLU A 198 23.97 10.97 -7.52
C GLU A 198 23.09 10.24 -6.49
N ASP A 199 22.10 10.91 -5.88
CA ASP A 199 21.24 10.30 -4.87
C ASP A 199 19.75 10.51 -5.12
N ILE A 200 18.97 9.46 -4.87
CA ILE A 200 17.51 9.48 -4.85
C ILE A 200 17.04 8.91 -3.51
N LYS A 201 16.36 9.74 -2.71
CA LYS A 201 15.82 9.32 -1.40
C LYS A 201 14.33 9.00 -1.53
N PHE A 202 13.92 7.81 -1.10
CA PHE A 202 12.52 7.38 -1.08
C PHE A 202 12.19 6.66 0.23
N GLU A 203 11.29 7.25 1.02
CA GLU A 203 10.92 6.76 2.35
C GLU A 203 12.14 6.50 3.25
N ASN A 204 12.47 5.23 3.53
CA ASN A 204 13.59 4.80 4.38
C ASN A 204 14.74 4.20 3.55
N PHE A 205 14.70 4.37 2.23
CA PHE A 205 15.71 3.90 1.30
C PHE A 205 16.42 5.08 0.65
N GLN A 206 17.72 4.93 0.47
CA GLN A 206 18.52 5.82 -0.36
C GLN A 206 19.08 5.00 -1.51
N LEU A 207 18.90 5.50 -2.72
CA LEU A 207 19.49 4.95 -3.92
C LEU A 207 20.62 5.88 -4.36
N SER A 208 21.85 5.39 -4.27
CA SER A 208 23.06 6.11 -4.66
C SER A 208 23.59 5.58 -5.98
N ILE A 209 23.97 6.48 -6.89
CA ILE A 209 24.38 6.19 -8.26
C ILE A 209 25.78 6.77 -8.48
N GLN A 210 26.73 5.89 -8.76
CA GLN A 210 28.12 6.25 -9.04
C GLN A 210 28.46 6.03 -10.51
N ASN A 211 28.94 7.09 -11.16
CA ASN A 211 29.17 7.12 -12.60
C ASN A 211 30.62 6.84 -12.95
N PHE A 212 30.85 5.84 -13.80
CA PHE A 212 32.17 5.52 -14.34
C PHE A 212 32.20 5.69 -15.86
N LYS A 213 33.34 5.33 -16.47
CA LYS A 213 33.60 5.56 -17.90
C LYS A 213 32.60 4.84 -18.81
N THR A 214 32.33 3.56 -18.55
CA THR A 214 31.46 2.71 -19.40
C THR A 214 30.32 2.05 -18.63
N ILE A 215 30.29 2.21 -17.32
CA ILE A 215 29.28 1.65 -16.43
C ILE A 215 28.84 2.71 -15.43
N TYR A 216 27.71 2.49 -14.78
CA TYR A 216 27.40 3.13 -13.52
C TYR A 216 26.91 2.06 -12.54
N ILE A 217 27.14 2.31 -11.26
CA ILE A 217 26.78 1.40 -10.18
C ILE A 217 25.69 2.08 -9.36
N ALA A 218 24.52 1.45 -9.24
CA ALA A 218 23.42 1.93 -8.44
C ALA A 218 23.25 1.03 -7.21
N ILE A 219 23.20 1.61 -6.02
CA ILE A 219 23.09 0.88 -4.75
C ILE A 219 21.91 1.40 -3.97
N ALA A 220 20.99 0.51 -3.58
CA ALA A 220 19.92 0.82 -2.65
C ALA A 220 20.35 0.44 -1.24
N THR A 221 20.36 1.41 -0.34
CA THR A 221 20.65 1.24 1.09
C THR A 221 19.42 1.56 1.92
N SER A 222 19.29 0.87 3.06
CA SER A 222 18.29 1.13 4.09
C SER A 222 18.97 1.33 5.45
N GLY A 223 18.24 1.87 6.42
CA GLY A 223 18.78 2.15 7.76
C GLY A 223 19.39 3.54 7.89
N VAL A 224 20.24 3.75 8.90
CA VAL A 224 20.88 5.04 9.15
C VAL A 224 22.24 5.08 8.47
N ILE A 225 22.36 5.89 7.42
CA ILE A 225 23.59 6.08 6.66
C ILE A 225 24.43 7.15 7.37
N SER A 226 25.53 6.74 8.01
CA SER A 226 26.52 7.66 8.56
C SER A 226 27.54 8.07 7.49
N SER A 227 28.22 9.21 7.69
CA SER A 227 29.30 9.64 6.79
C SER A 227 30.43 8.60 6.71
N ASP A 228 30.80 7.96 7.83
CA ASP A 228 31.81 6.88 7.84
C ASP A 228 31.41 5.70 6.92
N PHE A 229 30.13 5.30 6.97
CA PHE A 229 29.63 4.21 6.12
C PHE A 229 29.58 4.64 4.66
N GLU A 230 29.20 5.88 4.39
CA GLU A 230 29.17 6.44 3.03
C GLU A 230 30.57 6.50 2.41
N GLU A 231 31.58 6.93 3.17
CA GLU A 231 32.98 6.95 2.75
C GLU A 231 33.53 5.54 2.49
N GLU A 232 33.28 4.60 3.42
CA GLU A 232 33.68 3.20 3.25
C GLU A 232 32.99 2.56 2.03
N LEU A 233 31.69 2.81 1.85
CA LEU A 233 30.94 2.31 0.72
C LEU A 233 31.48 2.87 -0.60
N LEU A 234 31.77 4.17 -0.66
CA LEU A 234 32.34 4.82 -1.84
C LEU A 234 33.70 4.20 -2.22
N ASP A 235 34.57 3.96 -1.25
CA ASP A 235 35.86 3.29 -1.47
C ASP A 235 35.69 1.87 -2.01
N ASN A 236 34.76 1.09 -1.45
CA ASN A 236 34.47 -0.26 -1.93
C ASN A 236 33.87 -0.25 -3.35
N ILE A 237 33.01 0.72 -3.67
CA ILE A 237 32.46 0.93 -5.02
C ILE A 237 33.58 1.25 -6.01
N ASN A 238 34.50 2.15 -5.65
CA ASN A 238 35.63 2.53 -6.49
C ASN A 238 36.54 1.33 -6.78
N ASN A 239 36.83 0.51 -5.77
CA ASN A 239 37.61 -0.72 -5.92
C ASN A 239 36.90 -1.73 -6.85
N LEU A 240 35.60 -1.95 -6.64
CA LEU A 240 34.79 -2.81 -7.52
C LEU A 240 34.83 -2.32 -8.97
N ALA A 241 34.64 -1.02 -9.20
CA ALA A 241 34.69 -0.43 -10.52
C ALA A 241 36.08 -0.58 -11.16
N GLU A 242 37.17 -0.42 -10.40
CA GLU A 242 38.53 -0.65 -10.91
C GLU A 242 38.69 -2.09 -11.42
N ILE A 243 38.27 -3.09 -10.63
CA ILE A 243 38.34 -4.51 -11.01
C ILE A 243 37.58 -4.75 -12.34
N ILE A 244 36.35 -4.25 -12.43
CA ILE A 244 35.49 -4.43 -13.62
C ILE A 244 36.09 -3.72 -14.85
N LEU A 245 36.62 -2.52 -14.68
CA LEU A 245 37.17 -1.73 -15.80
C LEU A 245 38.51 -2.28 -16.29
N ARG A 246 39.26 -2.98 -15.42
CA ARG A 246 40.55 -3.61 -15.74
C ARG A 246 40.37 -4.94 -16.47
N ASP A 247 39.37 -5.73 -16.08
CA ASP A 247 38.98 -6.98 -16.74
C ASP A 247 37.53 -6.90 -17.24
N ARG A 248 37.34 -6.56 -18.51
CA ARG A 248 35.99 -6.42 -19.09
C ARG A 248 35.23 -7.74 -19.22
N SER A 249 35.85 -8.90 -19.00
CA SER A 249 35.13 -10.19 -19.02
C SER A 249 34.04 -10.26 -17.95
N TYR A 250 34.18 -9.50 -16.85
CA TYR A 250 33.12 -9.38 -15.83
C TYR A 250 31.82 -8.81 -16.40
N LEU A 251 31.85 -7.96 -17.44
CA LEU A 251 30.63 -7.37 -17.99
C LEU A 251 29.84 -8.31 -18.91
N THR A 252 30.41 -9.46 -19.26
CA THR A 252 29.78 -10.47 -20.12
C THR A 252 29.40 -11.75 -19.37
N ASP A 253 29.81 -11.86 -18.11
CA ASP A 253 29.62 -13.02 -17.25
C ASP A 253 28.96 -12.56 -15.94
N GLU A 254 27.63 -12.66 -15.90
CA GLU A 254 26.82 -12.18 -14.79
C GLU A 254 27.15 -12.90 -13.48
N GLU A 255 27.36 -14.23 -13.50
CA GLU A 255 27.67 -15.00 -12.29
C GLU A 255 29.01 -14.58 -11.68
N LYS A 256 30.03 -14.41 -12.54
CA LYS A 256 31.34 -13.92 -12.12
C LYS A 256 31.26 -12.50 -11.56
N LEU A 257 30.44 -11.63 -12.15
CA LEU A 257 30.22 -10.27 -11.66
C LEU A 257 29.46 -10.23 -10.34
N ASN A 258 28.41 -11.02 -10.20
CA ASN A 258 27.63 -11.12 -8.96
C ASN A 258 28.50 -11.60 -7.80
N SER A 259 29.42 -12.53 -8.06
CA SER A 259 30.37 -13.05 -7.06
C SER A 259 31.34 -11.96 -6.57
N ILE A 260 31.87 -11.13 -7.47
CA ILE A 260 32.79 -10.04 -7.06
C ILE A 260 32.04 -8.89 -6.38
N ILE A 261 30.79 -8.61 -6.78
CA ILE A 261 29.93 -7.63 -6.09
C ILE A 261 29.76 -8.04 -4.62
N GLN A 262 29.39 -9.30 -4.36
CA GLN A 262 29.22 -9.81 -3.00
C GLN A 262 30.51 -9.73 -2.19
N LYS A 263 31.62 -10.18 -2.76
CA LYS A 263 32.92 -10.16 -2.10
C LYS A 263 33.39 -8.75 -1.72
N THR A 264 33.19 -7.78 -2.60
CA THR A 264 33.70 -6.41 -2.41
C THR A 264 32.78 -5.54 -1.56
N LEU A 265 31.46 -5.64 -1.75
CA LEU A 265 30.50 -4.73 -1.11
C LEU A 265 29.82 -5.32 0.12
N ILE A 266 29.54 -6.62 0.13
CA ILE A 266 28.76 -7.26 1.20
C ILE A 266 29.68 -7.93 2.24
N LYS A 267 30.94 -8.21 1.86
CA LYS A 267 31.95 -8.85 2.72
C LYS A 267 31.47 -10.17 3.33
N THR A 268 30.73 -10.96 2.55
CA THR A 268 30.32 -12.31 2.95
C THR A 268 31.56 -13.21 2.89
N GLU A 269 31.94 -13.80 4.03
CA GLU A 269 32.96 -14.89 4.08
C GLU A 269 32.48 -16.14 3.34
#